data_AF-A0A5J4PDC2-F1
#
_entry.id   AF-A0A5J4PDC2-F1
#
_cell.length_a   1.000
_cell.length_b   1.000
_cell.length_c   1.000
_cell.angle_alpha   90.00
_cell.angle_beta   90.00
_cell.angle_gamma   90.00
#
_symmetry.space_group_name_H-M   'P 1'
#
loop_
_entity.id
_entity.type
_entity.pdbx_description
1 polymer ?
#
loop_
_entity_poly.entity_id
_entity_poly.type
_entity_poly.pdbx_seq_one_letter_code
_entity_poly.pdbx_strand_id
1 'polypeptide(L)'
;NMIRNFINILNNPQIFIPITFLSPEIIKIDGKTIIYVNVPESSQAHRYKGSYYDRINDADNDITQSFYLVDNLHLRKRRESSENEVFPYLAMSDFDDDTFKKMRNQISIHNPQHPWLYMEDEEILHSSFWRKDPVTNKEGFILAAIVLFGKENSLLSCCPYHRTDAIYRNMSYERDLHPLSTDPDIRYDDRDMICVNLIQSYLRLMNFVARNMPDKFRLDEQ
;
A
#
# COMPACT_ATOMS: atom_id res chain seq x y z
N ASN A 1 -1.54 -8.11 45.79
CA ASN A 1 -1.04 -6.82 45.25
C ASN A 1 -1.33 -6.79 43.76
N MET A 2 -2.28 -5.95 43.31
CA MET A 2 -2.85 -5.98 41.95
C MET A 2 -1.81 -5.70 40.85
N ILE A 3 -0.91 -4.74 41.09
CA ILE A 3 0.18 -4.40 40.16
C ILE A 3 1.12 -5.58 39.95
N ARG A 4 1.47 -6.29 41.03
CA ARG A 4 2.32 -7.49 40.94
C ARG A 4 1.66 -8.56 40.06
N ASN A 5 0.36 -8.79 40.22
CA ASN A 5 -0.35 -9.76 39.39
C ASN A 5 -0.41 -9.32 37.92
N PHE A 6 -0.65 -8.04 37.66
CA PHE A 6 -0.64 -7.47 36.30
C PHE A 6 0.71 -7.70 35.60
N ILE A 7 1.81 -7.33 36.26
CA ILE A 7 3.18 -7.51 35.73
C ILE A 7 3.50 -9.00 35.53
N ASN A 8 3.08 -9.88 36.44
CA ASN A 8 3.29 -11.33 36.32
C ASN A 8 2.55 -11.92 35.11
N ILE A 9 1.34 -11.45 34.81
CA ILE A 9 0.56 -11.93 33.66
C ILE A 9 1.21 -11.53 32.34
N LEU A 10 1.65 -10.28 32.22
CA LEU A 10 2.29 -9.77 30.98
C LEU A 10 3.63 -10.45 30.66
N ASN A 11 4.35 -10.88 31.69
CA ASN A 11 5.61 -11.60 31.57
C ASN A 11 5.43 -13.12 31.50
N ASN A 12 4.19 -13.63 31.46
CA ASN A 12 3.94 -15.06 31.33
C ASN A 12 3.86 -15.45 29.84
N PRO A 13 4.85 -16.18 29.29
CA PRO A 13 4.87 -16.57 27.87
C PRO A 13 3.75 -17.56 27.49
N GLN A 14 3.07 -18.19 28.46
CA GLN A 14 1.87 -19.00 28.19
C GLN A 14 0.61 -18.14 28.00
N ILE A 15 0.66 -16.87 28.41
CA ILE A 15 -0.46 -15.94 28.30
C ILE A 15 -0.21 -14.91 27.21
N PHE A 16 0.96 -14.26 27.18
CA PHE A 16 1.30 -13.25 26.17
C PHE A 16 2.53 -13.66 25.35
N ILE A 17 2.42 -13.58 24.03
CA ILE A 17 3.55 -13.81 23.11
C ILE A 17 3.54 -12.75 22.00
N PRO A 18 4.60 -11.95 21.84
CA PRO A 18 5.76 -11.86 22.74
C PRO A 18 5.37 -11.30 24.12
N ILE A 19 6.23 -11.47 25.12
CA ILE A 19 6.01 -10.84 26.44
C ILE A 19 6.06 -9.31 26.31
N THR A 20 5.28 -8.60 27.12
CA THR A 20 5.25 -7.13 27.13
C THR A 20 5.72 -6.59 28.46
N PHE A 21 6.62 -5.59 28.42
CA PHE A 21 7.02 -4.85 29.60
C PHE A 21 6.21 -3.55 29.68
N LEU A 22 5.24 -3.52 30.60
CA LEU A 22 4.47 -2.32 30.92
C LEU A 22 4.73 -1.91 32.38
N SER A 23 4.73 -0.60 32.63
CA SER A 23 4.92 0.00 33.95
C SER A 23 3.64 0.69 34.39
N PRO A 24 2.80 0.03 35.21
CA PRO A 24 1.61 0.67 35.77
C PRO A 24 1.96 1.78 36.75
N GLU A 25 1.25 2.90 36.66
CA GLU A 25 1.37 4.04 37.57
C GLU A 25 0.13 4.12 38.47
N ILE A 26 0.34 4.48 39.74
CA ILE A 26 -0.78 4.74 40.67
C ILE A 26 -1.00 6.24 40.72
N ILE A 27 -2.19 6.67 40.30
CA ILE A 27 -2.61 8.08 40.38
C ILE A 27 -3.84 8.21 41.28
N LYS A 28 -3.98 9.37 41.95
CA LYS A 28 -5.13 9.69 42.79
C LYS A 28 -5.95 10.79 42.13
N ILE A 29 -7.23 10.53 41.89
CA ILE A 29 -8.18 11.48 41.30
C ILE A 29 -9.44 11.47 42.16
N ASP A 30 -9.87 12.63 42.66
CA ASP A 30 -11.06 12.79 43.51
C ASP A 30 -11.13 11.80 44.70
N GLY A 31 -9.98 11.57 45.34
CA GLY A 31 -9.84 10.62 46.45
C GLY A 31 -9.88 9.14 46.05
N LYS A 32 -10.10 8.81 44.76
CA LYS A 32 -10.05 7.45 44.22
C LYS A 32 -8.64 7.11 43.76
N THR A 33 -8.27 5.83 43.88
CA THR A 33 -7.01 5.30 43.36
C THR A 33 -7.24 4.71 41.98
N ILE A 34 -6.49 5.18 40.99
CA ILE A 34 -6.54 4.71 39.61
C ILE A 34 -5.19 4.07 39.28
N ILE A 35 -5.23 2.94 38.58
CA ILE A 35 -4.04 2.34 37.97
C ILE A 35 -4.03 2.77 36.50
N TYR A 36 -3.07 3.61 36.15
CA TYR A 36 -2.83 4.05 34.78
C TYR A 36 -1.79 3.14 34.12
N VAL A 37 -2.05 2.71 32.89
CA VAL A 37 -1.11 1.90 32.11
C VAL A 37 -1.00 2.50 30.72
N ASN A 38 0.18 3.00 30.37
CA ASN A 38 0.48 3.43 29.01
C ASN A 38 0.97 2.24 28.20
N VAL A 39 0.31 1.92 27.08
CA VAL A 39 0.67 0.82 26.18
C VAL A 39 1.20 1.39 24.88
N PRO A 40 2.54 1.38 24.65
CA PRO A 40 3.11 1.89 23.42
C PRO A 40 2.79 0.96 22.24
N GLU A 41 2.86 1.51 21.03
CA GLU A 41 2.73 0.69 19.84
C GLU A 41 3.92 -0.28 19.72
N SER A 42 3.62 -1.58 19.69
CA SER A 42 4.59 -2.64 19.41
C SER A 42 4.81 -2.79 17.90
N SER A 43 6.04 -3.13 17.48
CA SER A 43 6.38 -3.54 16.10
C SER A 43 6.12 -5.02 15.81
N GLN A 44 5.47 -5.73 16.72
CA GLN A 44 5.07 -7.13 16.56
C GLN A 44 3.61 -7.30 16.98
N ALA A 45 2.90 -8.23 16.35
CA ALA A 45 1.57 -8.63 16.77
C ALA A 45 1.67 -9.47 18.05
N HIS A 46 0.87 -9.12 19.05
CA HIS A 46 0.81 -9.82 20.33
C HIS A 46 -0.36 -10.80 20.34
N ARG A 47 -0.13 -11.98 20.90
CA ARG A 47 -1.15 -12.99 21.15
C ARG A 47 -1.50 -13.03 22.63
N TYR A 48 -2.78 -13.16 22.92
CA TYR A 48 -3.29 -13.45 24.25
C TYR A 48 -3.88 -14.86 24.26
N LYS A 49 -3.29 -15.76 25.06
CA LYS A 49 -3.65 -17.19 25.16
C LYS A 49 -3.73 -17.88 23.79
N GLY A 50 -2.84 -17.51 22.87
CA GLY A 50 -2.78 -18.05 21.52
C GLY A 50 -3.67 -17.34 20.49
N SER A 51 -4.57 -16.45 20.91
CA SER A 51 -5.46 -15.70 20.03
C SER A 51 -4.91 -14.31 19.67
N TYR A 52 -5.21 -13.86 18.46
CA TYR A 52 -5.00 -12.48 18.02
C TYR A 52 -6.28 -11.67 18.22
N TYR A 53 -6.11 -10.48 18.81
CA TYR A 53 -7.19 -9.52 18.98
C TYR A 53 -6.86 -8.23 18.24
N ASP A 54 -7.86 -7.65 17.60
CA ASP A 54 -7.77 -6.31 17.02
C ASP A 54 -8.80 -5.39 17.66
N ARG A 55 -8.34 -4.24 18.12
CA ARG A 55 -9.18 -3.27 18.80
C ARG A 55 -9.79 -2.32 17.77
N ILE A 56 -11.10 -2.44 17.57
CA ILE A 56 -11.87 -1.57 16.68
C ILE A 56 -12.82 -0.76 17.55
N ASN A 57 -12.57 0.55 17.63
CA ASN A 57 -13.22 1.45 18.60
C ASN A 57 -13.03 0.95 20.04
N ASP A 58 -14.11 0.57 20.71
CA ASP A 58 -14.10 0.09 22.10
C ASP A 58 -14.10 -1.44 22.24
N ALA A 59 -14.22 -2.17 21.12
CA ALA A 59 -14.34 -3.62 21.12
C ALA A 59 -13.00 -4.31 20.78
N ASP A 60 -12.65 -5.31 21.58
CA ASP A 60 -11.55 -6.23 21.30
C ASP A 60 -12.11 -7.44 20.54
N ASN A 61 -11.85 -7.50 19.23
CA ASN A 61 -12.40 -8.55 18.36
C ASN A 61 -11.39 -9.68 18.22
N ASP A 62 -11.80 -10.92 18.49
CA ASP A 62 -10.98 -12.10 18.19
C ASP A 62 -10.92 -12.28 16.67
N ILE A 63 -9.74 -12.06 16.09
CA ILE A 63 -9.51 -12.18 14.65
C ILE A 63 -8.79 -13.48 14.28
N THR A 64 -8.53 -14.36 15.25
CA THR A 64 -7.64 -15.53 15.10
C THR A 64 -8.03 -16.45 13.95
N GLN A 65 -9.33 -16.58 13.68
CA GLN A 65 -9.86 -17.44 12.61
C GLN A 65 -9.90 -16.79 11.23
N SER A 66 -9.57 -15.49 11.14
CA SER A 66 -9.56 -14.75 9.87
C SER A 66 -8.13 -14.53 9.41
N PHE A 67 -7.67 -15.34 8.45
CA PHE A 67 -6.35 -15.19 7.83
C PHE A 67 -6.12 -13.76 7.32
N TYR A 68 -7.11 -13.20 6.62
CA TYR A 68 -7.05 -11.84 6.09
C TYR A 68 -6.83 -10.78 7.19
N LEU A 69 -7.54 -10.86 8.31
CA LEU A 69 -7.41 -9.87 9.39
C LEU A 69 -6.09 -10.04 10.14
N VAL A 70 -5.64 -11.28 10.34
CA VAL A 70 -4.34 -11.57 10.96
C VAL A 70 -3.20 -11.08 10.08
N ASP A 71 -3.25 -11.32 8.77
CA ASP A 71 -2.26 -10.82 7.83
C ASP A 71 -2.22 -9.29 7.82
N ASN A 72 -3.39 -8.62 7.82
CA ASN A 72 -3.46 -7.16 7.93
C ASN A 72 -2.91 -6.63 9.26
N LEU A 73 -3.13 -7.33 10.38
CA LEU A 73 -2.50 -6.97 11.66
C LEU A 73 -0.98 -7.03 11.53
N HIS A 74 -0.42 -8.09 10.94
CA HIS A 74 1.01 -8.22 10.74
C HIS A 74 1.56 -7.14 9.80
N LEU A 75 0.87 -6.83 8.70
CA LEU A 75 1.26 -5.78 7.75
C LEU A 75 1.35 -4.41 8.43
N ARG A 76 0.34 -4.02 9.23
CA ARG A 76 0.38 -2.76 10.01
C ARG A 76 1.53 -2.69 11.01
N LYS A 77 2.03 -3.85 11.46
CA LYS A 77 3.14 -3.96 12.41
C LYS A 77 4.52 -4.03 11.74
N ARG A 78 4.59 -4.19 10.41
CA ARG A 78 5.85 -4.13 9.67
C ARG A 78 6.42 -2.72 9.75
N ARG A 79 7.72 -2.62 10.02
CA ARG A 79 8.44 -1.33 10.05
C ARG A 79 8.75 -0.81 8.65
N GLU A 80 8.89 -1.73 7.69
CA GLU A 80 9.21 -1.40 6.32
C GLU A 80 7.98 -1.60 5.45
N SER A 81 7.79 -0.66 4.53
CA SER A 81 6.70 -0.72 3.58
C SER A 81 6.98 -1.75 2.49
N SER A 82 5.92 -2.35 1.94
CA SER A 82 6.03 -3.40 0.92
C SER A 82 6.75 -2.94 -0.34
N GLU A 83 6.73 -1.65 -0.68
CA GLU A 83 7.47 -1.13 -1.82
C GLU A 83 9.01 -1.26 -1.69
N ASN A 84 9.53 -1.53 -0.49
CA ASN A 84 10.95 -1.77 -0.22
C ASN A 84 11.35 -3.25 -0.32
N GLU A 85 10.42 -4.16 -0.62
CA GLU A 85 10.74 -5.58 -0.81
C GLU A 85 11.80 -5.74 -1.90
N VAL A 86 12.88 -6.47 -1.59
CA VAL A 86 14.05 -6.64 -2.46
C VAL A 86 13.84 -7.83 -3.40
N PHE A 87 14.08 -7.61 -4.70
CA PHE A 87 14.03 -8.61 -5.76
C PHE A 87 15.42 -8.79 -6.40
N PRO A 88 16.28 -9.69 -5.86
CA PRO A 88 17.68 -9.80 -6.28
C PRO A 88 17.90 -10.29 -7.71
N TYR A 89 16.87 -10.85 -8.35
CA TYR A 89 16.96 -11.39 -9.71
C TYR A 89 16.69 -10.34 -10.79
N LEU A 90 16.17 -9.16 -10.42
CA LEU A 90 15.91 -8.10 -11.39
C LEU A 90 17.21 -7.50 -11.91
N ALA A 91 17.24 -7.23 -13.21
CA ALA A 91 18.35 -6.58 -13.89
C ALA A 91 17.86 -5.37 -14.69
N MET A 92 18.78 -4.55 -15.22
CA MET A 92 18.44 -3.40 -16.06
C MET A 92 17.52 -3.77 -17.24
N SER A 93 17.63 -4.99 -17.76
CA SER A 93 16.77 -5.50 -18.84
C SER A 93 15.29 -5.66 -18.47
N ASP A 94 14.94 -5.64 -17.20
CA ASP A 94 13.56 -5.73 -16.71
C ASP A 94 12.82 -4.39 -16.70
N PHE A 95 13.53 -3.30 -16.92
CA PHE A 95 12.98 -1.95 -16.94
C PHE A 95 12.75 -1.45 -18.36
N ASP A 96 11.79 -0.55 -18.50
CA ASP A 96 11.33 -0.03 -19.77
C ASP A 96 11.90 1.36 -20.06
N ASP A 97 12.87 1.42 -20.98
CA ASP A 97 13.58 2.62 -21.43
C ASP A 97 12.63 3.76 -21.86
N ASP A 98 11.47 3.44 -22.44
CA ASP A 98 10.49 4.45 -22.85
C ASP A 98 9.89 5.19 -21.64
N THR A 99 9.77 4.50 -20.51
CA THR A 99 9.25 5.07 -19.26
C THR A 99 10.20 6.15 -18.72
N PHE A 100 11.51 5.93 -18.78
CA PHE A 100 12.50 6.93 -18.37
C PHE A 100 12.43 8.18 -19.24
N LYS A 101 12.27 8.03 -20.56
CA LYS A 101 12.09 9.17 -21.48
C LYS A 101 10.85 9.99 -21.14
N LYS A 102 9.71 9.32 -20.92
CA LYS A 102 8.44 9.95 -20.48
C LYS A 102 8.61 10.69 -19.15
N MET A 103 9.25 10.06 -18.17
CA MET A 103 9.55 10.65 -16.88
C MET A 103 10.42 11.91 -17.03
N ARG A 104 11.51 11.86 -17.80
CA ARG A 104 12.39 13.02 -18.05
C ARG A 104 11.62 14.18 -18.66
N ASN A 105 10.77 13.92 -19.64
CA ASN A 105 9.94 14.95 -20.26
C ASN A 105 9.03 15.62 -19.21
N GLN A 106 8.33 14.85 -18.38
CA GLN A 106 7.47 15.39 -17.32
C GLN A 106 8.25 16.19 -16.29
N ILE A 107 9.37 15.65 -15.81
CA ILE A 107 10.26 16.34 -14.86
C ILE A 107 10.78 17.64 -15.46
N SER A 108 11.18 17.67 -16.75
CA SER A 108 11.71 18.88 -17.39
C SER A 108 10.70 20.03 -17.45
N ILE A 109 9.41 19.72 -17.52
CA ILE A 109 8.33 20.71 -17.55
C ILE A 109 8.07 21.28 -16.15
N HIS A 110 8.06 20.42 -15.13
CA HIS A 110 7.65 20.80 -13.77
C HIS A 110 8.82 21.22 -12.86
N ASN A 111 9.99 20.63 -13.04
CA ASN A 111 11.20 20.88 -12.26
C ASN A 111 12.47 20.70 -13.12
N PRO A 112 12.87 21.74 -13.89
CA PRO A 112 14.05 21.68 -14.76
C PRO A 112 15.39 21.47 -14.03
N GLN A 113 15.43 21.66 -12.70
CA GLN A 113 16.63 21.51 -11.89
C GLN A 113 16.73 20.13 -11.22
N HIS A 114 15.81 19.22 -11.51
CA HIS A 114 15.80 17.90 -10.88
C HIS A 114 17.04 17.07 -11.26
N PRO A 115 17.76 16.46 -10.28
CA PRO A 115 19.00 15.72 -10.55
C PRO A 115 18.86 14.60 -11.58
N TRP A 116 17.71 13.90 -11.57
CA TRP A 116 17.46 12.79 -12.48
C TRP A 116 17.57 13.19 -13.96
N LEU A 117 17.34 14.45 -14.34
CA LEU A 117 17.49 14.89 -15.74
C LEU A 117 18.90 14.71 -16.29
N TYR A 118 19.91 14.66 -15.42
CA TYR A 118 21.33 14.58 -15.76
C TYR A 118 21.97 13.24 -15.39
N MET A 119 21.18 12.28 -14.90
CA MET A 119 21.64 10.94 -14.52
C MET A 119 21.30 9.93 -15.61
N GLU A 120 22.10 8.89 -15.77
CA GLU A 120 21.76 7.71 -16.57
C GLU A 120 20.66 6.89 -15.87
N ASP A 121 19.92 6.07 -16.63
CA ASP A 121 18.78 5.30 -16.09
C ASP A 121 19.22 4.33 -14.97
N GLU A 122 20.40 3.73 -15.11
CA GLU A 122 21.02 2.87 -14.08
C GLU A 122 21.32 3.66 -12.81
N GLU A 123 21.83 4.88 -12.91
CA GLU A 123 22.16 5.73 -11.76
C GLU A 123 20.88 6.13 -10.99
N ILE A 124 19.79 6.42 -11.71
CA ILE A 124 18.48 6.70 -11.09
C ILE A 124 18.02 5.48 -10.28
N LEU A 125 18.07 4.29 -10.88
CA LEU A 125 17.63 3.07 -10.21
C LEU A 125 18.51 2.71 -9.01
N HIS A 126 19.84 2.78 -9.14
CA HIS A 126 20.74 2.44 -8.04
C HIS A 126 20.72 3.46 -6.90
N SER A 127 20.54 4.76 -7.20
CA SER A 127 20.52 5.79 -6.15
C SER A 127 19.27 5.72 -5.27
N SER A 128 18.12 5.39 -5.85
CA SER A 128 16.81 5.56 -5.20
C SER A 128 16.09 4.24 -4.93
N PHE A 129 16.35 3.21 -5.74
CA PHE A 129 15.57 1.98 -5.79
C PHE A 129 16.39 0.70 -5.60
N TRP A 130 17.61 0.83 -5.08
CA TRP A 130 18.44 -0.30 -4.65
C TRP A 130 18.50 -0.35 -3.12
N ARG A 131 18.37 -1.56 -2.56
CA ARG A 131 18.45 -1.80 -1.12
C ARG A 131 19.20 -3.09 -0.83
N LYS A 132 19.80 -3.11 0.36
CA LYS A 132 20.33 -4.31 0.99
C LYS A 132 19.50 -4.57 2.24
N ASP A 133 18.77 -5.69 2.24
CA ASP A 133 17.96 -6.12 3.37
C ASP A 133 18.89 -6.55 4.52
N PRO A 134 18.82 -5.90 5.70
CA PRO A 134 19.69 -6.20 6.83
C PRO A 134 19.39 -7.55 7.50
N VAL A 135 18.18 -8.09 7.31
CA VAL A 135 17.73 -9.36 7.90
C VAL A 135 18.15 -10.53 7.02
N THR A 136 17.90 -10.44 5.71
CA THR A 136 18.20 -11.54 4.78
C THR A 136 19.58 -11.45 4.12
N ASN A 137 20.25 -10.30 4.26
CA ASN A 137 21.51 -9.95 3.59
C ASN A 137 21.43 -9.99 2.05
N LYS A 138 20.22 -10.02 1.48
CA LYS A 138 19.99 -9.91 0.04
C LYS A 138 20.06 -8.46 -0.39
N GLU A 139 20.56 -8.23 -1.59
CA GLU A 139 20.58 -6.90 -2.21
C GLU A 139 20.01 -6.96 -3.62
N GLY A 140 19.45 -5.85 -4.08
CA GLY A 140 18.83 -5.77 -5.39
C GLY A 140 17.89 -4.58 -5.52
N PHE A 141 17.21 -4.54 -6.67
CA PHE A 141 16.13 -3.58 -6.90
C PHE A 141 14.93 -3.91 -6.03
N ILE A 142 14.23 -2.86 -5.58
CA ILE A 142 13.03 -2.99 -4.76
C ILE A 142 11.75 -2.99 -5.60
N LEU A 143 10.63 -3.40 -5.01
CA LEU A 143 9.31 -3.39 -5.66
C LEU A 143 8.96 -2.02 -6.27
N ALA A 144 9.29 -0.90 -5.59
CA ALA A 144 9.07 0.44 -6.12
C ALA A 144 9.72 0.66 -7.51
N ALA A 145 10.90 0.07 -7.73
CA ALA A 145 11.62 0.19 -9.00
C ALA A 145 10.78 -0.36 -10.15
N ILE A 146 10.32 -1.61 -10.01
CA ILE A 146 9.61 -2.33 -11.06
C ILE A 146 8.18 -1.79 -11.24
N VAL A 147 7.54 -1.34 -10.15
CA VAL A 147 6.22 -0.72 -10.21
C VAL A 147 6.26 0.63 -10.94
N LEU A 148 7.34 1.41 -10.83
CA LEU A 148 7.48 2.71 -11.51
C LEU A 148 8.02 2.59 -12.93
N PHE A 149 9.02 1.73 -13.17
CA PHE A 149 9.79 1.71 -14.42
C PHE A 149 9.79 0.35 -15.12
N GLY A 150 9.19 -0.68 -14.55
CA GLY A 150 9.26 -2.04 -15.08
C GLY A 150 8.56 -2.24 -16.42
N LYS A 151 9.04 -3.23 -17.18
CA LYS A 151 8.30 -3.84 -18.28
C LYS A 151 7.10 -4.60 -17.70
N GLU A 152 6.00 -4.66 -18.46
CA GLU A 152 4.76 -5.31 -18.02
C GLU A 152 4.98 -6.75 -17.52
N ASN A 153 5.73 -7.58 -18.26
CA ASN A 153 5.98 -8.97 -17.87
C ASN A 153 6.78 -9.08 -16.56
N SER A 154 7.83 -8.28 -16.40
CA SER A 154 8.66 -8.27 -15.20
C SER A 154 7.90 -7.72 -14.00
N LEU A 155 7.09 -6.68 -14.21
CA LEU A 155 6.16 -6.13 -13.21
C LEU A 155 5.14 -7.16 -12.75
N LEU A 156 4.43 -7.82 -13.67
CA LEU A 156 3.43 -8.82 -13.33
C LEU A 156 4.03 -10.09 -12.70
N SER A 157 5.32 -10.35 -12.93
CA SER A 157 6.04 -11.43 -12.24
C SER A 157 6.30 -11.08 -10.76
N CYS A 158 6.56 -9.81 -10.45
CA CYS A 158 6.80 -9.34 -9.08
C CYS A 158 5.50 -8.99 -8.34
N CYS A 159 4.52 -8.44 -9.05
CA CYS A 159 3.22 -8.01 -8.53
C CYS A 159 2.09 -8.47 -9.48
N PRO A 160 1.65 -9.73 -9.40
CA PRO A 160 0.63 -10.29 -10.32
C PRO A 160 -0.73 -9.57 -10.27
N TYR A 161 -1.01 -8.91 -9.16
CA TYR A 161 -2.23 -8.15 -8.92
C TYR A 161 -2.15 -6.69 -9.36
N HIS A 162 -1.02 -6.24 -9.95
CA HIS A 162 -0.87 -4.88 -10.49
C HIS A 162 -1.73 -4.70 -11.76
N ARG A 163 -2.99 -4.34 -11.54
CA ARG A 163 -3.98 -4.17 -12.60
C ARG A 163 -4.92 -3.03 -12.23
N THR A 164 -5.17 -2.15 -13.18
CA THR A 164 -6.17 -1.09 -13.06
C THR A 164 -7.15 -1.20 -14.21
N ASP A 165 -8.43 -1.38 -13.89
CA ASP A 165 -9.52 -1.33 -14.86
C ASP A 165 -10.06 0.11 -14.93
N ALA A 166 -9.80 0.79 -16.05
CA ALA A 166 -10.46 2.04 -16.39
C ALA A 166 -11.79 1.70 -17.04
N ILE A 167 -12.89 2.19 -16.47
CA ILE A 167 -14.25 1.89 -16.93
C ILE A 167 -14.97 3.21 -17.13
N TYR A 168 -15.64 3.35 -18.27
CA TYR A 168 -16.55 4.43 -18.56
C TYR A 168 -17.95 3.89 -18.83
N ARG A 169 -18.94 4.58 -18.27
CA ARG A 169 -20.36 4.37 -18.53
C ARG A 169 -21.00 5.73 -18.82
N ASN A 170 -21.72 5.81 -19.91
CA ASN A 170 -22.45 7.00 -20.31
C ASN A 170 -23.83 7.03 -19.62
N MET A 171 -23.80 7.14 -18.29
CA MET A 171 -25.00 7.26 -17.47
C MET A 171 -24.76 8.14 -16.24
N SER A 172 -25.83 8.58 -15.60
CA SER A 172 -25.73 9.38 -14.37
C SER A 172 -25.29 8.49 -13.19
N TYR A 173 -24.59 9.09 -12.23
CA TYR A 173 -24.18 8.41 -10.99
C TYR A 173 -25.35 7.76 -10.24
N GLU A 174 -26.52 8.39 -10.27
CA GLU A 174 -27.76 7.85 -9.68
C GLU A 174 -28.22 6.57 -10.39
N ARG A 175 -28.13 6.52 -11.73
CA ARG A 175 -28.45 5.32 -12.52
C ARG A 175 -27.40 4.22 -12.32
N ASP A 176 -26.12 4.56 -12.15
CA ASP A 176 -25.05 3.60 -11.85
C ASP A 176 -25.28 2.87 -10.51
N LEU A 177 -25.72 3.59 -9.48
CA LEU A 177 -25.99 3.01 -8.16
C LEU A 177 -27.31 2.23 -8.10
N HIS A 178 -28.29 2.61 -8.91
CA HIS A 178 -29.64 2.06 -8.90
C HIS A 178 -30.06 1.60 -10.31
N PRO A 179 -29.52 0.46 -10.79
CA PRO A 179 -29.88 -0.08 -12.10
C PRO A 179 -31.34 -0.55 -12.10
N LEU A 180 -32.06 -0.26 -13.20
CA LEU A 180 -33.41 -0.75 -13.41
C LEU A 180 -33.38 -2.20 -13.88
N SER A 181 -34.41 -2.98 -13.55
CA SER A 181 -34.57 -4.36 -14.05
C SER A 181 -34.71 -4.45 -15.57
N THR A 182 -34.94 -3.31 -16.23
CA THR A 182 -35.02 -3.15 -17.69
C THR A 182 -33.74 -2.60 -18.31
N ASP A 183 -32.73 -2.22 -17.51
CA ASP A 183 -31.45 -1.81 -18.08
C ASP A 183 -30.86 -3.02 -18.82
N PRO A 184 -30.44 -2.87 -20.09
CA PRO A 184 -29.72 -3.94 -20.78
C PRO A 184 -28.50 -4.31 -19.92
N ASP A 185 -28.09 -5.59 -19.90
CA ASP A 185 -26.85 -6.05 -19.24
C ASP A 185 -25.81 -4.95 -19.35
N ILE A 186 -25.51 -4.25 -18.24
CA ILE A 186 -24.95 -2.89 -18.26
C ILE A 186 -23.49 -2.99 -18.69
N ARG A 187 -23.29 -3.09 -20.01
CA ARG A 187 -21.97 -3.12 -20.64
C ARG A 187 -21.32 -1.76 -20.46
N TYR A 188 -20.02 -1.78 -20.33
CA TYR A 188 -19.20 -0.58 -20.33
C TYR A 188 -19.22 0.05 -21.73
N ASP A 189 -19.40 1.37 -21.83
CA ASP A 189 -19.29 2.11 -23.09
C ASP A 189 -17.84 2.13 -23.58
N ASP A 190 -16.90 2.21 -22.63
CA ASP A 190 -15.47 2.06 -22.89
C ASP A 190 -14.80 1.40 -21.67
N ARG A 191 -13.78 0.59 -21.92
CA ARG A 191 -12.98 -0.08 -20.90
C ARG A 191 -11.54 -0.18 -21.37
N ASP A 192 -10.62 0.16 -20.48
CA ASP A 192 -9.19 -0.10 -20.70
C ASP A 192 -8.59 -0.84 -19.51
N MET A 193 -8.00 -2.01 -19.75
CA MET A 193 -7.28 -2.76 -18.74
C MET A 193 -5.80 -2.37 -18.80
N ILE A 194 -5.30 -1.80 -17.71
CA ILE A 194 -3.99 -1.19 -17.62
C ILE A 194 -3.13 -2.00 -16.64
N CYS A 195 -2.12 -2.69 -17.18
CA CYS A 195 -1.19 -3.56 -16.43
C CYS A 195 0.27 -3.09 -16.51
N VAL A 196 0.52 -1.93 -17.12
CA VAL A 196 1.86 -1.35 -17.30
C VAL A 196 2.33 -0.66 -16.01
N ASN A 197 3.60 -0.24 -15.97
CA ASN A 197 4.11 0.52 -14.83
C ASN A 197 3.31 1.79 -14.51
N LEU A 198 3.48 2.34 -13.31
CA LEU A 198 2.66 3.45 -12.81
C LEU A 198 2.74 4.71 -13.66
N ILE A 199 3.92 5.05 -14.19
CA ILE A 199 4.11 6.25 -15.00
C ILE A 199 3.30 6.13 -16.30
N GLN A 200 3.37 4.99 -16.97
CA GLN A 200 2.56 4.76 -18.16
C GLN A 200 1.08 4.56 -17.85
N SER A 201 0.77 3.96 -16.72
CA SER A 201 -0.61 3.81 -16.25
C SER A 201 -1.27 5.15 -16.07
N TYR A 202 -0.58 6.10 -15.43
CA TYR A 202 -1.04 7.48 -15.30
C TYR A 202 -1.33 8.10 -16.68
N LEU A 203 -0.40 8.01 -17.63
CA LEU A 203 -0.61 8.56 -18.97
C LEU A 203 -1.78 7.90 -19.72
N ARG A 204 -1.93 6.57 -19.63
CA ARG A 204 -3.07 5.86 -20.23
C ARG A 204 -4.39 6.24 -19.59
N LEU A 205 -4.44 6.36 -18.27
CA LEU A 205 -5.62 6.80 -17.52
C LEU A 205 -6.00 8.23 -17.89
N MET A 206 -5.04 9.15 -17.97
CA MET A 206 -5.33 10.53 -18.37
C MET A 206 -5.89 10.60 -19.79
N ASN A 207 -5.36 9.81 -20.73
CA ASN A 207 -5.91 9.71 -22.08
C ASN A 207 -7.31 9.07 -22.10
N PHE A 208 -7.54 8.05 -21.28
CA PHE A 208 -8.85 7.40 -21.11
C PHE A 208 -9.90 8.37 -20.56
N VAL A 209 -9.53 9.20 -19.58
CA VAL A 209 -10.41 10.24 -19.04
C VAL A 209 -10.67 11.31 -20.09
N ALA A 210 -9.61 11.81 -20.75
CA ALA A 210 -9.73 12.90 -21.72
C ALA A 210 -10.64 12.55 -22.91
N ARG A 211 -10.60 11.30 -23.40
CA ARG A 211 -11.43 10.86 -24.54
C ARG A 211 -12.90 10.61 -24.17
N ASN A 212 -13.18 10.28 -22.91
CA ASN A 212 -14.52 9.92 -22.44
C ASN A 212 -15.24 11.07 -21.72
N MET A 213 -14.52 12.13 -21.34
CA MET A 213 -15.14 13.32 -20.78
C MET A 213 -15.77 14.18 -21.90
N PRO A 214 -17.02 14.67 -21.71
CA PRO A 214 -17.64 15.56 -22.68
C PRO A 214 -16.83 16.86 -22.77
N ASP A 215 -16.31 17.14 -23.97
CA ASP A 215 -15.62 18.40 -24.24
C ASP A 215 -16.65 19.53 -24.27
N LYS A 216 -16.69 20.34 -23.19
CA LYS A 216 -17.64 21.45 -23.06
C LYS A 216 -17.43 22.56 -24.11
N PHE A 217 -16.35 22.51 -24.90
CA PHE A 217 -15.98 23.56 -25.85
C PHE A 217 -15.90 23.11 -27.32
N ARG A 218 -16.39 21.92 -27.69
CA ARG A 218 -16.61 21.61 -29.11
C ARG A 218 -17.78 22.45 -29.62
N LEU A 219 -17.50 23.42 -30.49
CA LEU A 219 -18.51 23.98 -31.38
C LEU A 219 -18.94 22.85 -32.32
N ASP A 220 -20.25 22.62 -32.42
CA ASP A 220 -20.82 21.70 -33.40
C ASP A 220 -20.32 22.13 -34.79
N GLU A 221 -19.64 21.23 -35.50
CA GLU A 221 -19.37 21.44 -36.92
C GLU A 221 -20.71 21.37 -37.65
N GLN A 222 -21.13 22.51 -38.22
CA GLN A 222 -22.33 22.65 -39.05
C GLN A 222 -22.20 21.90 -40.38
#